data_AF-A0A534CSZ0-F1
#
_entry.id   AF-A0A534CSZ0-F1
#
_cell.length_a   1.000
_cell.length_b   1.000
_cell.length_c   1.000
_cell.angle_alpha   90.00
_cell.angle_beta   90.00
_cell.angle_gamma   90.00
#
_symmetry.space_group_name_H-M   'P 1'
#
loop_
_entity.id
_entity.type
_entity.pdbx_description
1 polymer ?
#
loop_
_entity_poly.entity_id
_entity_poly.type
_entity_poly.pdbx_seq_one_letter_code
_entity_poly.pdbx_strand_id
1 'polypeptide(L)'
;MPQRAVDESRPKPRGRARRAPRGAPALAAALSALLMSATAGADELQPFEASYTWVWRGMTVAESRLKLERTGDTWTYSSRSEPRGLGRLLSERPKTVSVLKVTAANVEPLSYKGDDGTGSTRRKVDVEYDWEKRRVTGVYEDAPVDLPLTPGVQDEASVQVALMVE
;
A
#
# COMPACT_ATOMS: atom_id res chain seq x y z
N MET A 1 79.02 16.26 0.58
CA MET A 1 80.18 15.33 0.47
C MET A 1 79.91 14.11 1.34
N PRO A 2 80.43 12.89 1.09
CA PRO A 2 81.38 12.47 0.05
C PRO A 2 80.71 12.17 -1.32
N GLN A 3 80.91 10.98 -1.93
CA GLN A 3 80.75 10.72 -3.38
C GLN A 3 80.45 9.23 -3.73
N ARG A 4 80.12 8.97 -5.02
CA ARG A 4 80.53 7.79 -5.88
C ARG A 4 79.85 6.41 -5.62
N ALA A 5 79.76 5.47 -6.59
CA ALA A 5 80.23 5.42 -8.00
C ALA A 5 79.56 4.26 -8.81
N VAL A 6 79.61 4.36 -10.16
CA VAL A 6 79.89 3.29 -11.17
C VAL A 6 78.98 2.03 -11.17
N ASP A 7 78.10 1.77 -12.14
CA ASP A 7 78.25 1.44 -13.60
C ASP A 7 78.18 -0.08 -13.88
N GLU A 8 77.92 -0.40 -15.15
CA GLU A 8 78.06 -1.67 -15.87
C GLU A 8 76.87 -2.66 -15.99
N SER A 9 76.80 -3.19 -17.23
CA SER A 9 76.25 -4.50 -17.64
C SER A 9 74.75 -4.64 -17.97
N ARG A 10 74.48 -4.44 -19.28
CA ARG A 10 73.39 -5.06 -20.06
C ARG A 10 73.41 -6.60 -19.92
N PRO A 11 72.28 -7.33 -20.10
CA PRO A 11 71.69 -7.47 -21.44
C PRO A 11 70.16 -7.41 -21.52
N LYS A 12 69.64 -7.22 -22.73
CA LYS A 12 68.22 -7.07 -23.05
C LYS A 12 67.68 -8.37 -23.69
N PRO A 13 66.89 -9.21 -23.00
CA PRO A 13 66.24 -10.36 -23.64
C PRO A 13 65.09 -9.87 -24.54
N ARG A 14 65.12 -10.28 -25.81
CA ARG A 14 64.03 -10.06 -26.76
C ARG A 14 62.94 -11.11 -26.55
N GLY A 15 61.69 -10.65 -26.50
CA GLY A 15 60.54 -11.38 -27.03
C GLY A 15 59.81 -12.34 -26.08
N ARG A 16 58.58 -11.96 -25.73
CA ARG A 16 57.38 -12.66 -26.21
C ARG A 16 56.16 -11.76 -25.99
N ALA A 17 55.47 -11.39 -27.07
CA ALA A 17 54.18 -10.72 -26.97
C ALA A 17 53.15 -11.70 -26.37
N ARG A 18 52.81 -11.52 -25.09
CA ARG A 18 51.66 -12.22 -24.49
C ARG A 18 50.39 -11.66 -25.13
N ARG A 19 49.72 -12.48 -25.96
CA ARG A 19 48.37 -12.17 -26.44
C ARG A 19 47.45 -12.07 -25.23
N ALA A 20 46.78 -10.93 -25.05
CA ALA A 20 45.69 -10.80 -24.09
C ALA A 20 44.52 -11.69 -24.56
N PRO A 21 43.84 -12.42 -23.65
CA PRO A 21 42.65 -13.17 -24.01
C PRO A 21 41.51 -12.22 -24.38
N ARG A 22 40.96 -12.39 -25.58
CA ARG A 22 39.69 -11.75 -25.98
C ARG A 22 38.56 -12.44 -25.21
N GLY A 23 38.08 -11.82 -24.14
CA GLY A 23 37.10 -12.41 -23.23
C GLY A 23 36.24 -11.38 -22.51
N ALA A 24 35.60 -10.48 -23.27
CA ALA A 24 34.74 -9.43 -22.70
C ALA A 24 33.52 -9.04 -23.59
N PRO A 25 32.66 -9.99 -23.98
CA PRO A 25 31.24 -9.65 -24.22
C PRO A 25 30.26 -10.42 -23.31
N ALA A 26 30.67 -11.56 -22.75
CA ALA A 26 29.76 -12.47 -22.04
C ALA A 26 29.20 -11.90 -20.73
N LEU A 27 29.93 -11.00 -20.05
CA LEU A 27 29.50 -10.44 -18.76
C LEU A 27 28.42 -9.35 -18.90
N ALA A 28 28.33 -8.68 -20.05
CA ALA A 28 27.34 -7.63 -20.29
C ALA A 28 25.94 -8.20 -20.56
N ALA A 29 25.86 -9.31 -21.31
CA ALA A 29 24.58 -9.97 -21.62
C ALA A 29 23.92 -10.58 -20.38
N ALA A 30 24.70 -10.97 -19.36
CA ALA A 30 24.19 -11.58 -18.14
C ALA A 30 23.43 -10.60 -17.22
N LEU A 31 23.79 -9.30 -17.22
CA LEU A 31 23.08 -8.30 -16.40
C LEU A 31 21.73 -7.89 -17.01
N SER A 32 21.56 -7.93 -18.34
CA SER A 32 20.30 -7.58 -18.99
C SER A 32 19.17 -8.59 -18.72
N ALA A 33 19.51 -9.84 -18.41
CA ALA A 33 18.53 -10.90 -18.17
C ALA A 33 17.90 -10.86 -16.76
N LEU A 34 18.53 -10.19 -15.78
CA LEU A 34 18.01 -10.14 -14.40
C LEU A 34 16.90 -9.10 -14.16
N LEU A 35 16.58 -8.27 -15.16
CA LEU A 35 15.58 -7.18 -15.03
C LEU A 35 14.15 -7.58 -15.46
N MET A 36 13.91 -8.84 -15.84
CA MET A 36 12.62 -9.28 -16.44
C MET A 36 11.75 -10.17 -15.53
N SER A 37 11.97 -10.24 -14.23
CA SER A 37 11.20 -11.16 -13.36
C SER A 37 10.96 -10.66 -11.94
N ALA A 38 10.18 -9.58 -11.82
CA ALA A 38 9.48 -9.21 -10.59
C ALA A 38 8.25 -8.32 -10.87
N THR A 39 7.42 -8.68 -11.86
CA THR A 39 6.02 -8.28 -11.77
C THR A 39 5.39 -9.17 -10.70
N ALA A 40 5.39 -8.69 -9.45
CA ALA A 40 4.42 -9.18 -8.48
C ALA A 40 3.05 -8.95 -9.13
N GLY A 41 2.36 -10.04 -9.45
CA GLY A 41 0.96 -9.94 -9.84
C GLY A 41 0.20 -9.65 -8.56
N ALA A 42 -0.33 -8.44 -8.42
CA ALA A 42 -1.35 -8.15 -7.43
C ALA A 42 -2.42 -9.24 -7.52
N ASP A 43 -2.68 -9.94 -6.42
CA ASP A 43 -3.70 -10.99 -6.39
C ASP A 43 -5.05 -10.37 -6.79
N GLU A 44 -5.80 -11.05 -7.67
CA GLU A 44 -7.07 -10.51 -8.12
C GLU A 44 -8.02 -10.37 -6.93
N LEU A 45 -8.37 -9.12 -6.58
CA LEU A 45 -9.21 -8.82 -5.42
C LEU A 45 -10.49 -9.66 -5.43
N GLN A 46 -10.70 -10.45 -4.39
CA GLN A 46 -11.88 -11.30 -4.22
C GLN A 46 -12.82 -10.75 -3.14
N PRO A 47 -14.14 -10.96 -3.26
CA PRO A 47 -15.07 -10.71 -2.16
C PRO A 47 -14.72 -11.55 -0.93
N PHE A 48 -14.87 -11.00 0.27
CA PHE A 48 -14.62 -11.71 1.52
C PHE A 48 -15.54 -11.25 2.65
N GLU A 49 -15.66 -12.09 3.68
CA GLU A 49 -16.18 -11.72 5.00
C GLU A 49 -15.21 -12.25 6.07
N ALA A 50 -14.86 -11.40 7.03
CA ALA A 50 -13.92 -11.73 8.10
C ALA A 50 -14.45 -11.21 9.46
N SER A 51 -14.41 -12.06 10.48
CA SER A 51 -14.76 -11.70 11.87
C SER A 51 -13.52 -11.69 12.76
N TYR A 52 -13.32 -10.58 13.49
CA TYR A 52 -12.23 -10.38 14.45
C TYR A 52 -12.80 -10.18 15.85
N THR A 53 -12.16 -10.78 16.86
CA THR A 53 -12.58 -10.67 18.26
C THR A 53 -11.66 -9.74 19.04
N TRP A 54 -12.23 -8.72 19.68
CA TRP A 54 -11.51 -7.83 20.59
C TRP A 54 -11.49 -8.43 21.99
N VAL A 55 -10.29 -8.72 22.49
CA VAL A 55 -10.07 -9.30 23.81
C VAL A 55 -9.40 -8.28 24.73
N TRP A 56 -10.02 -7.99 25.87
CA TRP A 56 -9.47 -7.15 26.93
C TRP A 56 -9.40 -7.94 28.23
N ARG A 57 -8.21 -8.03 28.83
CA ARG A 57 -7.95 -8.80 30.07
C ARG A 57 -8.48 -10.25 30.01
N GLY A 58 -8.34 -10.91 28.86
CA GLY A 58 -8.81 -12.28 28.63
C GLY A 58 -10.32 -12.41 28.36
N MET A 59 -11.08 -11.32 28.34
CA MET A 59 -12.52 -11.32 28.04
C MET A 59 -12.80 -10.74 26.66
N THR A 60 -13.66 -11.41 25.89
CA THR A 60 -14.20 -10.87 24.64
C THR A 60 -15.11 -9.67 24.92
N VAL A 61 -14.69 -8.48 24.50
CA VAL A 61 -15.40 -7.20 24.70
C VAL A 61 -16.10 -6.69 23.44
N ALA A 62 -15.66 -7.09 22.26
CA ALA A 62 -16.36 -6.82 21.01
C ALA A 62 -16.00 -7.84 19.92
N GLU A 63 -16.79 -7.85 18.86
CA GLU A 63 -16.52 -8.56 17.61
C GLU A 63 -16.67 -7.56 16.45
N SER A 64 -15.71 -7.49 15.54
CA SER A 64 -15.80 -6.69 14.31
C SER A 64 -15.95 -7.61 13.11
N ARG A 65 -16.96 -7.34 12.27
CA ARG A 65 -17.13 -7.96 10.96
C ARG A 65 -16.68 -6.98 9.89
N LEU A 66 -15.75 -7.42 9.06
CA LEU A 66 -15.30 -6.75 7.84
C LEU A 66 -15.88 -7.53 6.65
N LYS A 67 -16.41 -6.84 5.64
CA LYS A 67 -16.99 -7.47 4.46
C LYS A 67 -16.71 -6.65 3.21
N LEU A 68 -16.21 -7.31 2.16
CA LEU A 68 -15.94 -6.74 0.85
C LEU A 68 -16.82 -7.44 -0.19
N GLU A 69 -17.61 -6.68 -0.93
CA GLU A 69 -18.54 -7.19 -1.95
C GLU A 69 -18.36 -6.45 -3.27
N ARG A 70 -18.50 -7.15 -4.41
CA ARG A 70 -18.43 -6.56 -5.75
C ARG A 70 -19.83 -6.34 -6.32
N THR A 71 -20.11 -5.14 -6.82
CA THR A 71 -21.37 -4.78 -7.51
C THR A 71 -21.04 -4.16 -8.87
N GLY A 72 -20.95 -5.01 -9.90
CA GLY A 72 -20.46 -4.60 -11.22
C GLY A 72 -18.99 -4.17 -11.16
N ASP A 73 -18.72 -2.91 -11.46
CA ASP A 73 -17.37 -2.31 -11.49
C ASP A 73 -16.97 -1.63 -10.18
N THR A 74 -17.85 -1.59 -9.18
CA THR A 74 -17.55 -1.04 -7.85
C THR A 74 -17.46 -2.13 -6.81
N TRP A 75 -16.73 -1.81 -5.75
CA TRP A 75 -16.60 -2.61 -4.54
C TRP A 75 -17.21 -1.84 -3.37
N THR A 76 -17.91 -2.55 -2.50
CA THR A 76 -18.39 -2.04 -1.22
C THR A 76 -17.61 -2.74 -0.11
N TYR A 77 -16.77 -1.99 0.59
CA TYR A 77 -16.15 -2.43 1.83
C TYR A 77 -17.02 -1.93 2.99
N SER A 78 -17.32 -2.79 3.96
CA SER A 78 -18.01 -2.40 5.19
C SER A 78 -17.35 -2.99 6.43
N SER A 79 -17.31 -2.19 7.49
CA SER A 79 -16.91 -2.61 8.83
C SER A 79 -18.05 -2.35 9.81
N ARG A 80 -18.29 -3.27 10.73
CA ARG A 80 -19.19 -3.06 11.88
C ARG A 80 -18.61 -3.73 13.11
N SER A 81 -18.61 -3.03 14.24
CA SER A 81 -18.25 -3.60 15.54
C SER A 81 -19.44 -3.73 16.48
N GLU A 82 -19.61 -4.92 17.05
CA GLU A 82 -20.65 -5.26 18.03
C GLU A 82 -20.02 -5.63 19.37
N PRO A 83 -20.31 -4.89 20.46
CA PRO A 83 -19.83 -5.26 21.78
C PRO A 83 -20.41 -6.56 22.31
N ARG A 84 -19.56 -7.27 23.05
CA ARG A 84 -19.77 -8.59 23.63
C ARG A 84 -19.43 -8.53 25.13
N GLY A 85 -20.01 -9.42 25.93
CA GLY A 85 -19.77 -9.46 27.38
C GLY A 85 -19.93 -8.08 28.05
N LEU A 86 -18.94 -7.69 28.85
CA LEU A 86 -18.88 -6.39 29.54
C LEU A 86 -18.84 -5.18 28.59
N GLY A 87 -18.37 -5.35 27.34
CA GLY A 87 -18.36 -4.27 26.36
C GLY A 87 -19.76 -3.75 26.00
N ARG A 88 -20.82 -4.53 26.26
CA ARG A 88 -22.21 -4.09 26.08
C ARG A 88 -22.62 -2.87 26.92
N LEU A 89 -21.84 -2.55 27.96
CA LEU A 89 -22.00 -1.33 28.77
C LEU A 89 -21.61 -0.05 28.01
N LEU A 90 -20.80 -0.16 26.96
CA LEU A 90 -20.50 0.95 26.05
C LEU A 90 -21.69 1.20 25.13
N SER A 91 -21.89 2.45 24.69
CA SER A 91 -22.95 2.83 23.75
C SER A 91 -22.51 2.68 22.30
N GLU A 92 -21.21 2.71 22.02
CA GLU A 92 -20.63 2.69 20.68
C GLU A 92 -20.89 1.38 19.93
N ARG A 93 -21.36 1.47 18.69
CA ARG A 93 -21.57 0.36 17.74
C ARG A 93 -20.98 0.74 16.36
N PRO A 94 -19.67 1.10 16.30
CA PRO A 94 -19.13 1.83 15.15
C PRO A 94 -19.27 1.02 13.87
N LYS A 95 -19.61 1.74 12.80
CA LYS A 95 -19.88 1.19 11.48
C LYS A 95 -19.29 2.13 10.43
N THR A 96 -18.60 1.57 9.44
CA THR A 96 -18.13 2.30 8.26
C THR A 96 -18.52 1.55 6.99
N VAL A 97 -18.71 2.30 5.90
CA VAL A 97 -18.93 1.78 4.54
C VAL A 97 -18.17 2.67 3.58
N SER A 98 -17.27 2.10 2.78
CA SER A 98 -16.68 2.74 1.62
C SER A 98 -17.18 2.06 0.35
N VAL A 99 -17.53 2.87 -0.65
CA VAL A 99 -17.72 2.39 -2.03
C VAL A 99 -16.53 2.88 -2.83
N LEU A 100 -15.85 1.98 -3.54
CA LEU A 100 -14.60 2.27 -4.26
C LEU A 100 -14.56 1.58 -5.63
N LYS A 101 -13.70 2.07 -6.50
CA LYS A 101 -13.25 1.39 -7.72
C LYS A 101 -11.82 0.90 -7.53
N VAL A 102 -11.51 -0.24 -8.11
CA VAL A 102 -10.14 -0.73 -8.27
C VAL A 102 -9.80 -0.60 -9.74
N THR A 103 -8.80 0.23 -10.05
CA THR A 103 -8.31 0.42 -11.41
C THR A 103 -6.93 -0.23 -11.56
N ALA A 104 -6.43 -0.33 -12.80
CA ALA A 104 -5.07 -0.83 -13.05
C ALA A 104 -3.95 0.11 -12.52
N ALA A 105 -4.28 1.30 -12.01
CA ALA A 105 -3.32 2.26 -11.47
C ALA A 105 -3.45 2.42 -9.95
N ASN A 106 -4.69 2.58 -9.44
CA ASN A 106 -4.95 2.88 -8.04
C ASN A 106 -6.33 2.37 -7.59
N VAL A 107 -6.51 2.29 -6.26
CA VAL A 107 -7.82 2.28 -5.62
C VAL A 107 -8.36 3.71 -5.53
N GLU A 108 -9.61 3.89 -5.95
CA GLU A 108 -10.31 5.17 -6.01
C GLU A 108 -11.59 5.09 -5.15
N PRO A 109 -11.60 5.60 -3.90
CA PRO A 109 -12.84 5.75 -3.15
C PRO A 109 -13.83 6.65 -3.91
N LEU A 110 -15.12 6.35 -3.82
CA LEU A 110 -16.23 7.08 -4.44
C LEU A 110 -17.14 7.70 -3.37
N SER A 111 -17.35 7.01 -2.25
CA SER A 111 -18.03 7.56 -1.08
C SER A 111 -17.57 6.85 0.19
N TYR A 112 -17.54 7.58 1.31
CA TYR A 112 -17.25 7.04 2.63
C TYR A 112 -18.27 7.54 3.64
N LYS A 113 -18.93 6.60 4.33
CA LYS A 113 -19.88 6.88 5.40
C LYS A 113 -19.47 6.15 6.67
N GLY A 114 -19.51 6.85 7.80
CA GLY A 114 -19.16 6.28 9.10
C GLY A 114 -19.93 6.93 10.24
N ASP A 115 -20.24 6.14 11.26
CA ASP A 115 -20.82 6.61 12.52
C ASP A 115 -20.35 5.72 13.68
N ASP A 116 -20.44 6.23 14.91
CA ASP A 116 -20.06 5.49 16.11
C ASP A 116 -21.21 4.68 16.74
N GLY A 117 -22.38 4.64 16.10
CA GLY A 117 -23.58 3.94 16.57
C GLY A 117 -24.33 4.61 17.73
N THR A 118 -23.86 5.75 18.27
CA THR A 118 -24.51 6.43 19.42
C THR A 118 -25.65 7.36 19.02
N GLY A 119 -25.79 7.66 17.73
CA GLY A 119 -26.68 8.72 17.22
C GLY A 119 -26.10 10.13 17.36
N SER A 120 -24.92 10.29 17.97
CA SER A 120 -24.15 11.53 17.92
C SER A 120 -23.63 11.80 16.51
N THR A 121 -23.42 13.08 16.20
CA THR A 121 -22.70 13.53 15.01
C THR A 121 -21.18 13.55 15.23
N ARG A 122 -20.73 13.43 16.48
CA ARG A 122 -19.32 13.21 16.83
C ARG A 122 -18.86 11.88 16.22
N ARG A 123 -17.74 11.90 15.50
CA ARG A 123 -17.23 10.82 14.61
C ARG A 123 -18.14 10.43 13.44
N LYS A 124 -19.20 11.18 13.14
CA LYS A 124 -20.00 10.95 11.94
C LYS A 124 -19.30 11.55 10.72
N VAL A 125 -19.22 10.78 9.65
CA VAL A 125 -18.67 11.19 8.36
C VAL A 125 -19.59 10.73 7.24
N ASP A 126 -19.83 11.59 6.27
CA ASP A 126 -20.53 11.27 5.03
C ASP A 126 -19.93 12.13 3.91
N VAL A 127 -19.06 11.55 3.08
CA VAL A 127 -18.32 12.24 2.02
C VAL A 127 -18.37 11.48 0.69
N GLU A 128 -18.37 12.23 -0.40
CA GLU A 128 -18.31 11.76 -1.78
C GLU A 128 -17.03 12.26 -2.46
N TYR A 129 -16.45 11.41 -3.32
CA TYR A 129 -15.18 11.63 -4.01
C TYR A 129 -15.44 11.76 -5.52
N ASP A 130 -15.46 13.00 -6.01
CA ASP A 130 -15.67 13.30 -7.42
C ASP A 130 -14.31 13.43 -8.12
N TRP A 131 -13.87 12.33 -8.74
CA TRP A 131 -12.61 12.27 -9.50
C TRP A 131 -12.63 13.07 -10.81
N GLU A 132 -13.82 13.32 -11.39
CA GLU A 132 -13.97 14.14 -12.60
C GLU A 132 -13.78 15.63 -12.27
N LYS A 133 -14.45 16.11 -11.22
CA LYS A 133 -14.34 17.50 -10.72
C LYS A 133 -13.11 17.72 -9.83
N ARG A 134 -12.44 16.64 -9.41
CA ARG A 134 -11.33 16.62 -8.44
C ARG A 134 -11.68 17.29 -7.11
N ARG A 135 -12.81 16.90 -6.51
CA ARG A 135 -13.26 17.38 -5.19
C ARG A 135 -13.73 16.25 -4.29
N VAL A 136 -13.48 16.40 -3.01
CA VAL A 136 -14.15 15.64 -1.94
C VAL A 136 -15.15 16.59 -1.29
N THR A 137 -16.42 16.20 -1.25
CA THR A 137 -17.50 17.01 -0.68
C THR A 137 -18.35 16.22 0.29
N GLY A 138 -18.86 16.85 1.35
CA GLY A 138 -19.74 16.18 2.32
C GLY A 138 -19.74 16.83 3.69
N VAL A 139 -19.83 16.01 4.75
CA VAL A 139 -19.87 16.45 6.15
C VAL A 139 -18.99 15.55 7.03
N TYR A 140 -18.26 16.16 7.95
CA TYR A 140 -17.49 15.48 9.02
C TYR A 140 -17.75 16.20 10.34
N GLU A 141 -18.29 15.50 11.35
CA GLU A 141 -18.66 16.08 12.66
C GLU A 141 -19.47 17.40 12.56
N ASP A 142 -20.50 17.39 11.70
CA ASP A 142 -21.33 18.54 11.31
C ASP A 142 -20.62 19.68 10.54
N ALA A 143 -19.30 19.65 10.40
CA ALA A 143 -18.56 20.59 9.57
C ALA A 143 -18.67 20.20 8.08
N PRO A 144 -18.98 21.15 7.17
CA PRO A 144 -18.98 20.88 5.73
C PRO A 144 -17.56 20.63 5.22
N VAL A 145 -17.44 19.66 4.33
CA VAL A 145 -16.20 19.33 3.60
C VAL A 145 -16.35 19.80 2.15
N ASP A 146 -15.40 20.60 1.67
CA ASP A 146 -15.11 20.84 0.26
C ASP A 146 -13.59 20.97 0.12
N LEU A 147 -12.94 19.92 -0.34
CA LEU A 147 -11.48 19.79 -0.40
C LEU A 147 -11.02 19.35 -1.80
N PRO A 148 -9.84 19.77 -2.26
CA PRO A 148 -9.26 19.27 -3.51
C PRO A 148 -8.96 17.76 -3.41
N LEU A 149 -9.44 16.99 -4.38
CA LEU A 149 -9.13 15.56 -4.50
C LEU A 149 -7.85 15.38 -5.32
N THR A 150 -6.74 15.13 -4.62
CA THR A 150 -5.44 14.80 -5.24
C THR A 150 -5.29 13.28 -5.39
N PRO A 151 -4.44 12.79 -6.32
CA PRO A 151 -4.08 11.39 -6.40
C PRO A 151 -3.57 10.86 -5.05
N GLY A 152 -3.95 9.63 -4.69
CA GLY A 152 -3.53 8.98 -3.44
C GLY A 152 -4.31 9.40 -2.18
N VAL A 153 -5.34 10.25 -2.28
CA VAL A 153 -6.31 10.44 -1.19
C VAL A 153 -7.11 9.14 -1.00
N GLN A 154 -7.19 8.66 0.23
CA GLN A 154 -7.89 7.44 0.62
C GLN A 154 -8.70 7.65 1.92
N ASP A 155 -9.77 6.88 2.09
CA ASP A 155 -10.45 6.64 3.37
C ASP A 155 -9.89 5.39 4.09
N GLU A 156 -10.32 5.14 5.33
CA GLU A 156 -9.87 4.01 6.17
C GLU A 156 -9.98 2.63 5.51
N ALA A 157 -11.03 2.41 4.71
CA ALA A 157 -11.32 1.13 4.08
C ALA A 157 -10.58 0.99 2.74
N SER A 158 -10.52 2.06 1.96
CA SER A 158 -9.81 2.11 0.68
C SER A 158 -8.29 2.00 0.84
N VAL A 159 -7.70 2.45 1.96
CA VAL A 159 -6.30 2.11 2.32
C VAL A 159 -6.13 0.59 2.47
N GLN A 160 -7.04 -0.09 3.15
CA GLN A 160 -6.94 -1.55 3.34
C GLN A 160 -7.06 -2.31 2.03
N VAL A 161 -7.97 -1.88 1.15
CA VAL A 161 -8.11 -2.49 -0.18
C VAL A 161 -6.91 -2.18 -1.07
N ALA A 162 -6.30 -0.99 -0.98
CA ALA A 162 -5.07 -0.67 -1.69
C ALA A 162 -3.92 -1.63 -1.32
N LEU A 163 -3.77 -1.95 -0.04
CA LEU A 163 -2.77 -2.91 0.46
C LEU A 163 -3.06 -4.38 0.08
N MET A 164 -4.27 -4.69 -0.41
CA MET A 164 -4.64 -6.03 -0.91
C MET A 164 -4.36 -6.20 -2.41
N VAL A 165 -4.08 -5.10 -3.14
CA VAL A 165 -3.90 -5.07 -4.60
C VAL A 165 -2.56 -4.44 -5.02
N GLU A 166 -1.61 -4.36 -4.09
CA GLU A 166 -0.22 -3.93 -4.31
C GLU A 166 0.69 -5.11 -4.74
#